data_AF-A0A2V7DK01-F1
#
_entry.id   AF-A0A2V7DK01-F1
#
_cell.length_a   1.000
_cell.length_b   1.000
_cell.length_c   1.000
_cell.angle_alpha   90.00
_cell.angle_beta   90.00
_cell.angle_gamma   90.00
#
_symmetry.space_group_name_H-M   'P 1'
#
loop_
_entity.id
_entity.type
_entity.pdbx_description
1 polymer ?
#
loop_
_entity_poly.entity_id
_entity_poly.type
_entity_poly.pdbx_seq_one_letter_code
_entity_poly.pdbx_strand_id
1 'polypeptide(L)'
;MSGRVLAASLVIIGIVLAAGAWWLRDGGRQSAVMTDEIGDKVQTVRRGQLPVFATGGDVAALYRFAADNPQAFAGVECTCGCVKFGHATNRLCYVKAERGDERTFTSHAAT
;
A
#
# COMPACT_ATOMS: atom_id res chain seq x y z
N MET A 1 -26.53 43.12 -10.66
CA MET A 1 -25.51 42.36 -9.90
C MET A 1 -24.29 43.23 -9.72
N SER A 2 -23.90 43.55 -8.48
CA SER A 2 -22.71 44.36 -8.24
C SER A 2 -21.44 43.54 -8.46
N GLY A 3 -20.36 44.16 -8.97
CA GLY A 3 -19.11 43.46 -9.29
C GLY A 3 -18.49 42.70 -8.11
N ARG A 4 -18.84 43.08 -6.87
CA ARG A 4 -18.42 42.40 -5.64
C ARG A 4 -19.05 41.02 -5.46
N VAL A 5 -20.29 40.84 -5.91
CA VAL A 5 -20.98 39.54 -5.87
C VAL A 5 -20.37 38.58 -6.90
N LEU A 6 -20.07 39.07 -8.10
CA LEU A 6 -19.38 38.30 -9.14
C LEU A 6 -17.98 37.86 -8.72
N ALA A 7 -17.19 38.77 -8.12
CA ALA A 7 -15.85 38.44 -7.62
C ALA A 7 -15.91 37.38 -6.50
N ALA A 8 -16.84 37.50 -5.55
CA ALA A 8 -17.01 36.53 -4.47
C ALA A 8 -17.41 35.15 -5.02
N SER A 9 -18.32 35.09 -5.99
CA SER A 9 -18.73 33.82 -6.62
C SER A 9 -17.57 33.13 -7.35
N LEU A 10 -16.73 33.87 -8.07
CA LEU A 10 -15.57 33.31 -8.77
C LEU A 10 -14.52 32.74 -7.79
N VAL A 11 -14.29 33.41 -6.66
CA VAL A 11 -13.37 32.91 -5.62
C VAL A 11 -13.88 31.60 -5.02
N ILE A 12 -15.17 31.53 -4.68
CA ILE A 12 -15.78 30.32 -4.11
C ILE A 12 -15.70 29.15 -5.09
N ILE A 13 -16.02 29.38 -6.37
CA ILE A 13 -15.92 28.35 -7.40
C ILE A 13 -14.47 27.88 -7.55
N GLY A 14 -13.49 28.79 -7.54
CA GLY A 14 -12.07 28.44 -7.59
C GLY A 14 -11.64 27.55 -6.43
N ILE A 15 -12.09 27.85 -5.21
CA ILE A 15 -11.79 27.04 -4.01
C ILE A 15 -12.42 25.65 -4.10
N VAL A 16 -13.68 25.56 -4.53
CA VAL A 16 -14.39 24.27 -4.68
C VAL A 16 -13.71 23.39 -5.73
N LEU A 17 -13.33 23.97 -6.87
CA LEU A 17 -12.62 23.24 -7.93
C LEU A 17 -11.23 22.78 -7.48
N ALA A 18 -10.50 23.63 -6.75
CA ALA A 18 -9.20 23.26 -6.20
C ALA A 18 -9.30 22.13 -5.17
N ALA A 19 -10.28 22.18 -4.27
CA ALA A 19 -10.54 21.14 -3.28
C ALA A 19 -10.95 19.82 -3.95
N GLY A 20 -11.83 19.86 -4.95
CA GLY A 20 -12.23 18.69 -5.72
C GLY A 20 -11.05 18.06 -6.50
N ALA A 21 -10.21 18.89 -7.12
CA ALA A 21 -9.01 18.42 -7.82
C ALA A 21 -7.98 17.81 -6.86
N TRP A 22 -7.82 18.36 -5.65
CA TRP A 22 -6.93 17.80 -4.63
C TRP A 22 -7.41 16.43 -4.15
N TRP A 23 -8.71 16.26 -3.93
CA TRP A 23 -9.29 14.97 -3.51
C TRP A 23 -9.16 13.89 -4.59
N LEU A 24 -9.37 14.25 -5.86
CA LEU A 24 -9.20 13.33 -6.99
C LEU A 24 -7.72 12.96 -7.23
N ARG A 25 -6.80 13.87 -6.94
CA ARG A 25 -5.36 13.61 -6.99
C ARG A 25 -4.88 12.68 -5.87
N ASP A 26 -5.61 12.62 -4.76
CA ASP A 26 -5.26 11.80 -3.58
C ASP A 26 -5.66 10.31 -3.73
N GLY A 27 -6.09 9.88 -4.93
CA GLY A 27 -6.29 8.46 -5.29
C GLY A 27 -5.03 7.57 -5.17
N GLY A 28 -3.90 8.14 -4.73
CA GLY A 28 -2.66 7.47 -4.34
C GLY A 28 -2.49 7.23 -2.84
N ARG A 29 -3.48 7.56 -2.00
CA ARG A 29 -3.44 7.26 -0.56
C ARG A 29 -3.36 5.76 -0.32
N GLN A 30 -2.29 5.33 0.34
CA GLN A 30 -2.15 3.99 0.87
C GLN A 30 -3.29 3.66 1.82
N SER A 31 -3.69 2.39 1.87
CA SER A 31 -4.68 1.93 2.84
C SER A 31 -4.19 2.18 4.27
N ALA A 32 -5.13 2.30 5.20
CA ALA A 32 -4.77 2.26 6.62
C ALA A 32 -4.05 0.94 6.94
N VAL A 33 -3.09 1.01 7.87
CA VAL A 33 -2.47 -0.18 8.42
C VAL A 33 -3.46 -0.85 9.37
N MET A 34 -3.71 -2.13 9.17
CA MET A 34 -4.51 -2.96 10.05
C MET A 34 -3.62 -3.98 10.75
N THR A 35 -4.08 -4.54 11.87
CA THR A 35 -3.44 -5.71 12.49
C THR A 35 -4.31 -6.94 12.20
N ASP A 36 -3.71 -8.02 11.70
CA ASP A 36 -4.43 -9.27 11.44
C ASP A 36 -4.54 -10.16 12.68
N GLU A 37 -5.16 -11.33 12.54
CA GLU A 37 -5.41 -12.27 13.63
C GLU A 37 -4.14 -12.91 14.21
N ILE A 38 -3.02 -12.82 13.47
CA ILE A 38 -1.70 -13.32 13.89
C ILE A 38 -0.94 -12.21 14.64
N GLY A 39 -1.37 -10.96 14.51
CA GLY A 39 -0.71 -9.79 15.09
C GLY A 39 0.18 -9.03 14.12
N ASP A 40 0.21 -9.41 12.84
CA ASP A 40 1.01 -8.71 11.83
C ASP A 40 0.31 -7.42 11.40
N LYS A 41 1.11 -6.39 11.13
CA LYS A 41 0.64 -5.19 10.43
C LYS A 41 0.45 -5.54 8.96
N VAL A 42 -0.71 -5.19 8.42
CA VAL A 42 -1.09 -5.44 7.02
C VAL A 42 -1.46 -4.12 6.37
N GLN A 43 -0.96 -3.90 5.16
CA GLN A 43 -1.27 -2.70 4.40
C GLN A 43 -1.36 -2.98 2.90
N THR A 44 -2.45 -2.52 2.28
CA THR A 44 -2.62 -2.52 0.83
C THR A 44 -2.15 -1.20 0.24
N VAL A 45 -1.29 -1.27 -0.76
CA VAL A 45 -0.70 -0.13 -1.46
C VAL A 45 -0.76 -0.35 -2.97
N ARG A 46 -0.60 0.71 -3.75
CA ARG A 46 -0.45 0.60 -5.21
C ARG A 46 0.90 -0.02 -5.58
N ARG A 47 0.99 -0.69 -6.73
CA ARG A 47 2.24 -1.21 -7.27
C ARG A 47 3.31 -0.12 -7.35
N GLY A 48 4.55 -0.50 -7.03
CA GLY A 48 5.69 0.43 -6.91
C GLY A 48 5.79 1.14 -5.56
N GLN A 49 4.75 1.08 -4.71
CA GLN A 49 4.83 1.55 -3.34
C GLN A 49 5.18 0.42 -2.37
N LEU A 50 5.73 0.81 -1.22
CA LEU A 50 6.03 -0.07 -0.09
C LEU A 50 5.11 0.25 1.09
N PRO A 51 4.83 -0.73 1.98
CA PRO A 51 4.07 -0.46 3.19
C PRO A 51 4.89 0.37 4.17
N VAL A 52 4.21 1.10 5.05
CA VAL A 52 4.84 2.01 6.02
C VAL A 52 5.70 1.30 7.07
N PHE A 53 5.57 -0.02 7.21
CA PHE A 53 6.41 -0.82 8.10
C PHE A 53 7.65 -1.43 7.41
N ALA A 54 7.78 -1.28 6.09
CA ALA A 54 8.99 -1.68 5.36
C ALA A 54 10.04 -0.55 5.42
N THR A 55 10.44 -0.16 6.63
CA THR A 55 11.32 0.99 6.88
C THR A 55 12.72 0.58 7.30
N GLY A 56 13.72 1.22 6.71
CA GLY A 56 15.11 1.16 7.16
C GLY A 56 15.92 0.00 6.57
N GLY A 57 17.21 0.27 6.29
CA GLY A 57 18.21 -0.70 5.89
C GLY A 57 17.76 -1.66 4.78
N ASP A 58 18.11 -2.93 4.96
CA ASP A 58 17.81 -4.00 4.00
C ASP A 58 16.33 -4.40 3.98
N VAL A 59 15.53 -4.02 4.99
CA VAL A 59 14.10 -4.37 5.06
C VAL A 59 13.36 -3.82 3.86
N ALA A 60 13.51 -2.53 3.56
CA ALA A 60 12.86 -1.92 2.39
C ALA A 60 13.32 -2.56 1.06
N ALA A 61 14.58 -2.98 0.99
CA ALA A 61 15.14 -3.65 -0.19
C ALA A 61 14.56 -5.07 -0.35
N LEU A 62 14.44 -5.84 0.72
CA LEU A 62 13.87 -7.18 0.72
C LEU A 62 12.38 -7.17 0.35
N TYR A 63 11.60 -6.23 0.90
CA TYR A 63 10.19 -6.08 0.52
C TYR A 63 10.03 -5.76 -0.96
N ARG A 64 10.85 -4.87 -1.51
CA ARG A 64 10.86 -4.56 -2.94
C ARG A 64 11.29 -5.77 -3.77
N PHE A 65 12.33 -6.48 -3.34
CA PHE A 65 12.81 -7.67 -4.02
C PHE A 65 11.73 -8.77 -4.08
N ALA A 66 11.07 -9.05 -2.95
CA ALA A 66 9.96 -10.01 -2.87
C ALA A 66 8.76 -9.61 -3.73
N ALA A 67 8.46 -8.31 -3.75
CA ALA A 67 7.44 -7.70 -4.60
C ALA A 67 7.71 -7.92 -6.09
N ASP A 68 8.95 -7.69 -6.53
CA ASP A 68 9.29 -7.54 -7.94
C ASP A 68 9.88 -8.83 -8.56
N ASN A 69 10.28 -9.79 -7.73
CA ASN A 69 10.91 -11.05 -8.18
C ASN A 69 10.17 -12.29 -7.64
N PRO A 70 8.87 -12.50 -7.94
CA PRO A 70 8.12 -13.65 -7.44
C PRO A 70 8.78 -15.00 -7.77
N GLN A 71 9.39 -15.11 -8.95
CA GLN A 71 10.13 -16.28 -9.42
C GLN A 71 11.36 -16.62 -8.58
N ALA A 72 11.99 -15.64 -7.92
CA ALA A 72 13.15 -15.90 -7.04
C ALA A 72 12.78 -16.70 -5.78
N PHE A 73 11.47 -16.79 -5.48
CA PHE A 73 10.93 -17.56 -4.36
C PHE A 73 10.33 -18.89 -4.80
N ALA A 74 10.40 -19.22 -6.11
CA ALA A 74 9.96 -20.52 -6.60
C ALA A 74 10.84 -21.62 -5.98
N GLY A 75 10.22 -22.58 -5.29
CA GLY A 75 10.93 -23.65 -4.58
C GLY A 75 11.56 -23.25 -3.24
N VAL A 76 11.43 -21.98 -2.82
CA VAL A 76 11.84 -21.54 -1.47
C VAL A 76 10.66 -21.74 -0.52
N GLU A 77 10.66 -22.90 0.14
CA GLU A 77 9.66 -23.26 1.12
C GLU A 77 9.69 -22.30 2.33
N CYS A 78 8.52 -21.96 2.88
CA CYS A 78 8.44 -21.30 4.18
C CYS A 78 8.61 -22.35 5.27
N THR A 79 9.71 -22.27 6.02
CA THR A 79 10.02 -23.12 7.18
C THR A 79 9.33 -22.65 8.47
N CYS A 80 8.56 -21.57 8.36
CA CYS A 80 7.80 -20.92 9.41
C CYS A 80 6.61 -21.76 9.94
N GLY A 81 6.33 -22.92 9.32
CA GLY A 81 5.25 -23.83 9.74
C GLY A 81 3.84 -23.40 9.29
N CYS A 82 3.73 -22.34 8.49
CA CYS A 82 2.46 -21.75 8.05
C CYS A 82 1.87 -22.39 6.78
N VAL A 83 2.49 -23.46 6.24
CA VAL A 83 2.04 -24.12 4.99
C VAL A 83 0.56 -24.51 5.06
N LYS A 84 0.09 -24.97 6.23
CA LYS A 84 -1.32 -25.32 6.50
C LYS A 84 -2.31 -24.15 6.36
N PHE A 85 -1.83 -22.92 6.35
CA PHE A 85 -2.62 -21.70 6.11
C PHE A 85 -2.49 -21.19 4.67
N GLY A 86 -1.93 -22.01 3.76
CA GLY A 86 -1.73 -21.63 2.36
C GLY A 86 -0.42 -20.87 2.11
N HIS A 87 0.49 -20.79 3.09
CA HIS A 87 1.79 -20.14 2.91
C HIS A 87 2.77 -21.08 2.19
N ALA A 88 2.63 -21.19 0.87
CA ALA A 88 3.39 -22.13 0.05
C ALA A 88 4.87 -21.72 -0.19
N THR A 89 5.19 -20.43 -0.11
CA THR A 89 6.56 -19.93 -0.33
C THR A 89 6.91 -18.83 0.65
N ASN A 90 8.21 -18.63 0.90
CA ASN A 90 8.72 -17.56 1.75
C ASN A 90 8.33 -16.14 1.26
N ARG A 91 7.92 -15.99 -0.01
CA ARG A 91 7.40 -14.71 -0.52
C ARG A 91 6.18 -14.21 0.26
N LEU A 92 5.37 -15.12 0.79
CA LEU A 92 4.14 -14.79 1.52
C LEU A 92 4.42 -14.12 2.88
N CYS A 93 5.67 -14.16 3.37
CA CYS A 93 6.13 -13.38 4.52
C CYS A 93 6.24 -11.87 4.23
N TYR A 94 6.17 -11.48 2.95
CA TYR A 94 6.25 -10.10 2.50
C TYR A 94 4.94 -9.67 1.84
N VAL A 95 4.44 -10.46 0.89
CA VAL A 95 3.29 -10.14 0.04
C VAL A 95 2.15 -11.12 0.30
N LYS A 96 1.07 -10.68 0.95
CA LYS A 96 -0.11 -11.53 1.24
C LYS A 96 -1.02 -11.72 0.02
N ALA A 97 -1.20 -10.65 -0.76
CA ALA A 97 -2.17 -10.63 -1.86
C ALA A 97 -1.80 -9.61 -2.93
N GLU A 98 -2.26 -9.87 -4.15
CA GLU A 98 -2.15 -8.96 -5.29
C GLU A 98 -3.48 -8.93 -6.05
N ARG A 99 -3.98 -7.74 -6.37
CA ARG A 99 -5.23 -7.54 -7.11
C ARG A 99 -5.10 -6.33 -8.03
N GLY A 100 -5.02 -6.57 -9.33
CA GLY A 100 -4.87 -5.49 -10.31
C GLY A 100 -3.58 -4.69 -10.08
N ASP A 101 -3.71 -3.40 -9.79
CA ASP A 101 -2.58 -2.53 -9.46
C ASP A 101 -2.29 -2.44 -7.95
N GLU A 102 -3.01 -3.18 -7.12
CA GLU A 102 -2.86 -3.18 -5.67
C GLU A 102 -2.10 -4.40 -5.17
N ARG A 103 -1.35 -4.20 -4.09
CA ARG A 103 -0.58 -5.23 -3.40
C ARG A 103 -0.73 -5.07 -1.89
N THR A 104 -1.10 -6.16 -1.23
CA THR A 104 -1.21 -6.25 0.22
C THR A 104 0.07 -6.84 0.79
N PHE A 105 0.74 -6.09 1.65
CA PHE A 105 1.94 -6.51 2.36
C PHE A 105 1.61 -6.87 3.81
N THR A 106 2.45 -7.72 4.41
CA THR A 106 2.43 -8.06 5.85
C THR A 106 3.75 -7.67 6.49
N SER A 107 3.76 -7.29 7.77
CA SER A 107 4.99 -7.06 8.54
C SER A 107 5.69 -8.33 8.99
N HIS A 108 5.18 -9.51 8.63
CA HIS A 108 5.70 -10.80 9.09
C HIS A 108 7.22 -10.93 8.95
N ALA A 109 7.79 -10.52 7.81
CA ALA A 109 9.24 -10.56 7.57
C ALA A 109 10.04 -9.43 8.24
N ALA A 110 9.37 -8.49 8.92
CA ALA A 110 9.97 -7.34 9.59
C ALA A 110 9.84 -7.39 11.13
N THR A 111 9.32 -8.49 11.68
CA THR A 111 9.17 -8.75 13.12
C THR A 111 10.28 -9.67 13.60
#